data_AF-A0A914R675-F1
#
_entry.id   AF-A0A914R675-F1
#
_cell.length_a   1.000
_cell.length_b   1.000
_cell.length_c   1.000
_cell.angle_alpha   90.00
_cell.angle_beta   90.00
_cell.angle_gamma   90.00
#
_symmetry.space_group_name_H-M   'P 1'
#
loop_
_entity.id
_entity.type
_entity.pdbx_description
1 polymer ?
#
loop_
_entity_poly.entity_id
_entity_poly.type
_entity_poly.pdbx_seq_one_letter_code
_entity_poly.pdbx_strand_id
1 'polypeptide(L)'
;MNKSLFRSTTIYLLSAKCECIKPYVNAAPKDKLPGSVCRLDYCSDVNFCPSNTTCKNAEDQPQDVDECALGLHNCSAAAICTDLHIGYKCTCAEGVSTSTYLPL
;
A
#
# COMPACT_ATOMS: atom_id res chain seq x y z
N MET A 1 4.09 7.01 33.73
CA MET A 1 3.57 5.97 34.63
C MET A 1 2.05 5.94 34.52
N ASN A 2 1.56 4.80 34.06
CA ASN A 2 0.21 4.24 34.13
C ASN A 2 -0.79 4.96 35.07
N LYS A 3 -1.97 5.35 34.56
CA LYS A 3 -3.28 5.33 35.26
C LYS A 3 -4.39 6.00 34.43
N SER A 4 -5.27 5.17 33.88
CA SER A 4 -6.73 5.39 33.92
C SER A 4 -7.38 4.03 33.75
N LEU A 5 -7.65 3.36 34.87
CA LEU A 5 -9.03 3.22 35.35
C LEU A 5 -9.98 2.71 34.27
N PHE A 6 -9.92 1.40 33.99
CA PHE A 6 -11.10 0.66 33.55
C PHE A 6 -11.54 -0.22 34.71
N ARG A 7 -12.44 0.34 35.52
CA ARG A 7 -13.06 -0.34 36.66
C ARG A 7 -14.37 -0.95 36.17
N SER A 8 -14.48 -2.26 36.35
CA SER A 8 -15.72 -3.02 36.57
C SER A 8 -16.64 -3.35 35.39
N THR A 9 -17.11 -4.60 35.46
CA THR A 9 -18.33 -5.19 34.87
C THR A 9 -18.25 -5.65 33.41
N THR A 10 -18.15 -6.99 33.26
CA THR A 10 -18.39 -7.82 32.07
C THR A 10 -19.04 -7.14 30.87
N ILE A 11 -18.27 -6.68 29.88
CA ILE A 11 -18.77 -6.39 28.53
C ILE A 11 -17.70 -6.81 27.51
N TYR A 12 -18.09 -7.72 26.63
CA TYR A 12 -17.41 -8.19 25.41
C TYR A 12 -16.50 -7.16 24.71
N LEU A 13 -15.23 -7.06 25.10
CA LEU A 13 -14.22 -6.28 24.36
C LEU A 13 -12.97 -7.11 24.00
N LEU A 14 -13.14 -8.43 23.89
CA LEU A 14 -12.11 -9.35 23.44
C LEU A 14 -12.21 -9.71 21.95
N SER A 15 -13.13 -9.08 21.19
CA SER A 15 -13.46 -9.50 19.82
C SER A 15 -13.75 -8.34 18.86
N ALA A 16 -13.22 -7.14 19.09
CA ALA A 16 -13.30 -6.07 18.11
C ALA A 16 -12.21 -6.28 17.04
N LYS A 17 -12.61 -6.63 15.82
CA LYS A 17 -11.73 -6.70 14.64
C LYS A 17 -12.06 -5.58 13.67
N CYS A 18 -11.04 -4.95 13.09
CA CYS A 18 -11.22 -4.01 12.00
C CYS A 18 -11.43 -4.79 10.70
N GLU A 19 -12.47 -4.44 9.94
CA GLU A 19 -12.77 -5.02 8.64
C GLU A 19 -13.05 -3.88 7.66
N CYS A 20 -12.63 -4.07 6.41
CA CYS A 20 -12.92 -3.09 5.36
C CYS A 20 -14.41 -3.15 5.00
N ILE A 21 -15.01 -1.97 4.83
CA ILE A 21 -16.38 -1.87 4.30
C ILE A 21 -16.37 -2.22 2.82
N LYS A 22 -17.42 -2.86 2.30
CA LYS A 22 -17.54 -3.11 0.85
C LYS A 22 -17.61 -1.77 0.08
N PRO A 23 -16.95 -1.64 -1.10
CA PRO A 23 -16.22 -2.65 -1.88
C PRO A 23 -14.71 -2.74 -1.58
N TYR A 24 -14.27 -2.28 -0.42
CA TYR A 24 -12.84 -2.28 -0.06
C TYR A 24 -12.40 -3.61 0.53
N VAL A 25 -11.15 -4.00 0.26
CA VAL A 25 -10.52 -5.24 0.74
C VAL A 25 -9.26 -4.92 1.56
N ASN A 26 -8.88 -5.85 2.44
CA ASN A 26 -7.71 -5.68 3.30
C ASN A 26 -6.40 -5.72 2.48
N ALA A 27 -5.70 -4.59 2.44
CA ALA A 27 -4.36 -4.44 1.88
C ALA A 27 -3.29 -4.21 2.96
N ALA A 28 -3.63 -4.43 4.24
CA ALA A 28 -2.66 -4.30 5.32
C ALA A 28 -1.53 -5.34 5.18
N PRO A 29 -0.26 -4.94 5.38
CA PRO A 29 0.87 -5.88 5.44
C PRO A 29 0.64 -6.98 6.47
N LYS A 30 1.25 -8.16 6.27
CA LYS A 30 1.08 -9.33 7.15
C LYS A 30 1.39 -9.05 8.63
N ASP A 31 2.24 -8.07 8.92
CA ASP A 31 2.64 -7.68 10.27
C ASP A 31 1.85 -6.49 10.85
N LYS A 32 0.81 -6.04 10.15
CA LYS A 32 -0.05 -4.91 10.57
C LYS A 32 -1.46 -5.39 10.90
N LEU A 33 -2.18 -4.54 11.63
CA LEU A 33 -3.56 -4.82 12.03
C LEU A 33 -4.43 -5.04 10.77
N PRO A 34 -5.13 -6.17 10.62
CA PRO A 34 -6.06 -6.38 9.51
C PRO A 34 -7.14 -5.28 9.49
N GLY A 35 -7.51 -4.83 8.29
CA GLY A 35 -8.44 -3.72 8.09
C GLY A 35 -7.85 -2.33 8.35
N SER A 36 -6.55 -2.21 8.67
CA SER A 36 -5.89 -0.90 8.83
C SER A 36 -5.57 -0.21 7.51
N VAL A 37 -5.45 -0.96 6.42
CA VAL A 37 -5.28 -0.45 5.06
C VAL A 37 -6.31 -1.15 4.19
N CYS A 38 -7.19 -0.37 3.58
CA CYS A 38 -8.27 -0.85 2.74
C CYS A 38 -8.10 -0.29 1.34
N ARG A 39 -7.99 -1.18 0.36
CA ARG A 39 -7.88 -0.83 -1.07
C ARG A 39 -9.15 -1.23 -1.80
N LEU A 40 -9.41 -0.59 -2.93
CA LEU A 40 -10.70 -0.69 -3.56
C LEU A 40 -10.68 -1.77 -4.64
N ASP A 41 -11.40 -2.85 -4.39
CA ASP A 41 -11.47 -3.98 -5.30
C ASP A 41 -12.73 -3.90 -6.16
N TYR A 42 -12.64 -3.16 -7.27
CA TYR A 42 -13.69 -3.15 -8.29
C TYR A 42 -13.95 -4.56 -8.84
N CYS A 43 -12.96 -5.43 -8.83
CA CYS A 43 -13.07 -6.80 -9.33
C CYS A 43 -13.72 -7.78 -8.35
N SER A 44 -13.90 -7.42 -7.08
CA SER A 44 -14.55 -8.29 -6.07
C SER A 44 -16.01 -8.61 -6.42
N ASP A 45 -16.71 -7.64 -7.01
CA ASP A 45 -18.15 -7.74 -7.28
C ASP A 45 -18.48 -7.72 -8.79
N VAL A 46 -17.46 -7.64 -9.67
CA VAL A 46 -17.63 -7.45 -11.13
C VAL A 46 -17.14 -8.67 -11.90
N ASN A 47 -18.07 -9.35 -12.61
CA ASN A 47 -17.79 -10.47 -13.52
C ASN A 47 -18.05 -10.13 -15.00
N PHE A 48 -17.85 -8.85 -15.40
CA PHE A 48 -18.21 -8.35 -16.73
C PHE A 48 -17.04 -8.34 -17.74
N CYS A 49 -16.02 -9.16 -17.53
CA CYS A 49 -14.89 -9.28 -18.46
C CYS A 49 -15.24 -10.20 -19.65
N PRO A 50 -14.95 -9.81 -20.91
CA PRO A 50 -15.14 -10.67 -22.08
C PRO A 50 -14.27 -11.93 -22.04
N SER A 51 -14.60 -12.93 -22.87
CA SER A 51 -13.83 -14.18 -22.98
C SER A 51 -12.33 -13.91 -23.19
N ASN A 52 -11.48 -14.67 -22.51
CA ASN A 52 -10.01 -14.54 -22.48
C ASN A 52 -9.46 -13.31 -21.72
N THR A 53 -10.28 -12.61 -20.94
CA THR A 53 -9.81 -11.51 -20.09
C THR A 53 -10.10 -11.77 -18.61
N THR A 54 -9.26 -11.21 -17.73
CA THR A 54 -9.41 -11.28 -16.27
C THR A 54 -9.46 -9.86 -15.73
N CYS A 55 -10.37 -9.61 -14.79
CA CYS A 55 -10.45 -8.33 -14.09
C CYS A 55 -9.22 -8.15 -13.20
N LYS A 56 -8.56 -7.00 -13.30
CA LYS A 56 -7.51 -6.54 -12.38
C LYS A 56 -7.85 -5.13 -11.95
N ASN A 57 -7.65 -4.81 -10.68
CA ASN A 57 -7.81 -3.44 -10.22
C ASN A 57 -6.70 -2.58 -10.81
N ALA A 58 -7.00 -1.33 -11.16
CA ALA A 58 -6.04 -0.43 -11.81
C ALA A 58 -4.82 -0.11 -10.91
N GLU A 59 -4.97 -0.24 -9.60
CA GLU A 59 -3.89 -0.12 -8.61
C GLU A 59 -2.96 -1.34 -8.56
N ASP A 60 -3.40 -2.50 -9.07
CA ASP A 60 -2.57 -3.70 -9.24
C ASP A 60 -1.76 -3.66 -10.54
N GLN A 61 -1.93 -2.61 -11.35
CA GLN A 61 -1.02 -2.34 -12.45
C GLN A 61 0.14 -1.49 -11.93
N PRO A 62 1.37 -2.02 -11.99
CA PRO A 62 2.56 -1.18 -12.02
C PRO A 62 2.33 -0.11 -13.08
N GLN A 63 2.20 1.14 -12.66
CA GLN A 63 2.35 2.23 -13.60
C GLN A 63 3.84 2.24 -13.93
N ASP A 64 4.16 1.74 -15.12
CA ASP A 64 5.50 1.79 -15.72
C ASP A 64 5.74 3.26 -16.15
N VAL A 65 5.82 4.13 -15.14
CA VAL A 65 6.04 5.55 -15.28
C VAL A 65 7.50 5.76 -14.95
N ASP A 66 8.28 6.12 -15.96
CA ASP A 66 9.69 6.44 -15.77
C ASP A 66 9.82 7.79 -15.05
N GLU A 67 9.80 7.77 -13.72
CA GLU A 67 9.92 8.99 -12.92
C GLU A 67 11.30 9.64 -13.08
N CYS A 68 12.31 8.87 -13.47
CA CYS A 68 13.65 9.38 -13.77
C CYS A 68 13.65 10.22 -15.05
N ALA A 69 13.04 9.74 -16.13
CA ALA A 69 12.94 10.46 -17.40
C ALA A 69 12.02 11.68 -17.31
N LEU A 70 10.96 11.60 -16.49
CA LEU A 70 10.00 12.69 -16.29
C LEU A 70 10.47 13.72 -15.26
N GLY A 71 11.56 13.45 -14.53
CA GLY A 71 12.02 14.30 -13.43
C GLY A 71 11.05 14.33 -12.24
N LEU A 72 10.21 13.29 -12.10
CA LEU A 72 9.21 13.13 -11.04
C LEU A 72 9.77 12.35 -9.85
N HIS A 73 11.06 12.53 -9.55
CA HIS A 73 11.76 11.88 -8.44
C HIS A 73 12.27 12.91 -7.43
N ASN A 74 12.43 12.50 -6.17
CA ASN A 74 13.03 13.33 -5.13
C ASN A 74 14.51 13.00 -4.82
N CYS A 75 15.19 12.26 -5.71
CA CYS A 75 16.59 11.91 -5.53
C CYS A 75 17.44 13.16 -5.23
N SER A 76 18.41 13.01 -4.31
CA SER A 76 19.41 14.05 -4.06
C SER A 76 20.16 14.38 -5.35
N ALA A 77 20.63 15.62 -5.50
CA ALA A 77 21.37 16.07 -6.67
C ALA A 77 22.64 15.25 -6.97
N ALA A 78 23.18 14.57 -5.94
CA ALA A 78 24.34 13.70 -6.06
C ALA A 78 24.00 12.20 -6.21
N ALA A 79 22.71 11.86 -6.34
CA ALA A 79 22.24 10.48 -6.46
C ALA A 79 21.86 10.14 -7.90
N ILE A 80 22.09 8.88 -8.30
CA ILE A 80 21.69 8.33 -9.58
C ILE A 80 20.26 7.78 -9.43
N CYS A 81 19.33 8.29 -10.24
CA CYS A 81 17.97 7.77 -10.37
C CYS A 81 18.00 6.53 -11.29
N THR A 82 17.34 5.46 -10.87
CA THR A 82 17.13 4.25 -11.67
C THR A 82 15.65 3.92 -11.65
N ASP A 83 15.03 3.97 -12.81
CA ASP A 83 13.64 3.57 -12.99
C ASP A 83 13.46 2.07 -12.71
N LEU A 84 12.35 1.71 -12.10
CA LEU A 84 11.95 0.33 -11.86
C LEU A 84 10.54 0.14 -12.38
N HIS A 85 10.20 -1.12 -12.68
CA HIS A 85 8.85 -1.47 -13.10
C HIS A 85 7.75 -0.97 -12.16
N ILE A 86 8.07 -0.81 -10.87
CA ILE A 86 7.22 -0.14 -9.89
C ILE A 86 8.10 0.87 -9.17
N GLY A 87 7.90 2.16 -9.45
CA GLY A 87 8.60 3.30 -8.85
C GLY A 87 10.09 3.42 -9.24
N TYR A 88 10.85 4.22 -8.50
CA TYR A 88 12.27 4.46 -8.81
C TYR A 88 13.19 4.20 -7.60
N LYS A 89 14.49 4.04 -7.88
CA LYS A 89 15.55 3.90 -6.88
C LYS A 89 16.60 5.01 -7.03
N CYS A 90 16.89 5.70 -5.94
CA CYS A 90 18.03 6.61 -5.87
C CYS A 90 19.25 5.89 -5.27
N THR A 91 20.41 6.01 -5.92
CA THR A 91 21.67 5.47 -5.42
C THR A 91 22.72 6.56 -5.26
N CYS A 92 23.25 6.74 -4.04
CA CYS A 92 24.33 7.70 -3.75
C CYS A 92 25.71 7.02 -3.86
N ALA A 93 26.75 7.81 -4.15
CA ALA A 93 28.14 7.32 -4.29
C ALA A 93 28.69 6.60 -3.05
N GLU A 94 28.20 6.92 -1.85
CA GLU A 94 28.60 6.26 -0.60
C GLU A 94 27.81 4.97 -0.30
N GLY A 95 27.05 4.45 -1.27
CA GLY A 95 26.34 3.16 -1.15
C GLY A 95 25.03 3.22 -0.34
N VAL A 96 24.63 4.41 0.15
CA VAL A 96 23.33 4.59 0.80
C VAL A 96 22.24 4.71 -0.26
N SER A 97 21.46 3.64 -0.44
CA SER A 97 20.28 3.64 -1.31
C SER A 97 19.04 4.00 -0.51
N THR A 98 18.50 5.20 -0.71
CA THR A 98 17.16 5.54 -0.25
C THR A 98 16.17 5.09 -1.35
N SER A 99 15.57 3.93 -1.17
CA SER A 99 14.39 3.54 -1.96
C SER A 99 13.22 4.39 -1.50
N THR A 100 12.71 5.26 -2.36
CA THR A 100 11.41 5.89 -2.15
C THR A 100 10.37 5.01 -2.83
N TYR A 101 9.83 4.08 -2.07
CA TYR A 101 8.48 3.58 -2.30
C TYR A 101 7.57 4.30 -1.31
N LEU A 102 6.57 5.02 -1.80
CA LEU A 102 5.34 5.15 -1.04
C LEU A 102 4.22 4.46 -1.82
N PRO A 103 3.42 3.62 -1.14
CA PRO A 103 2.33 2.89 -1.75
C PRO A 103 1.26 3.88 -2.19
N LEU A 104 0.54 3.54 -3.25
CA LEU A 104 -0.87 3.95 -3.37
C LEU A 104 -1.70 3.12 -2.39
#